data_AF-S8E976-F1
#
_entry.id   AF-S8E976-F1
#
_cell.length_a   1.000
_cell.length_b   1.000
_cell.length_c   1.000
_cell.angle_alpha   90.00
_cell.angle_beta   90.00
_cell.angle_gamma   90.00
#
_symmetry.space_group_name_H-M   'P 1'
#
loop_
_entity.id
_entity.type
_entity.pdbx_description
1 polymer ?
#
loop_
_entity_poly.entity_id
_entity_poly.type
_entity_poly.pdbx_seq_one_letter_code
_entity_poly.pdbx_strand_id
1 'polypeptide(L)'
;ADSDYTRCEYIVKNWASSSINSEVHNNKLVLRDLLFFLHIPRTGGRTYFYCFLGKLYSTSQQCPRSYDKLRFNPREKNCRLISTHDDYSVMSKFPRDRVSVVTILRNPIDRVFSTYEFSVEVAARFLIHPNLTSLAKGDKMLRLARKKSSTVSTLDIWPWKYLVPWMREDLFARRDARRLRGISDFSPYNSYEMKDIVMPLHDFISDPNVRDIVHNGATFQITGLTNNSYSAESHEVRRCVLRHPSLGKHVLEVAKKRLDEMLYVGLTENHKESATMFANVVGAQVISLHVESNHTTTDLDDSHDNDTSSGIRPEPYIHTYIHTYIRNYVSLFLSAEQNTGENEKPFPKNRNNTREKMTVPRLMEAYERCTVPLRKTHSQRRAKSLKLITPVNFTREERELVSEATLLEIASLNSLDMELYTYAHRIF
;
A
#
# COMPACT_ATOMS: atom_id res chain seq x y z
N ALA A 1 -34.22 16.35 -8.92
CA ALA A 1 -32.79 16.64 -8.78
C ALA A 1 -32.51 17.28 -7.42
N ASP A 2 -33.26 18.32 -7.02
CA ASP A 2 -33.11 18.99 -5.71
C ASP A 2 -33.27 18.07 -4.49
N SER A 3 -34.27 17.17 -4.48
CA SER A 3 -34.49 16.28 -3.33
C SER A 3 -33.35 15.30 -3.06
N ASP A 4 -32.65 14.85 -4.11
CA ASP A 4 -31.49 13.97 -3.99
C ASP A 4 -30.26 14.73 -3.49
N TYR A 5 -30.02 15.94 -4.01
CA TYR A 5 -28.94 16.79 -3.53
C TYR A 5 -29.14 17.15 -2.05
N THR A 6 -30.33 17.63 -1.64
CA THR A 6 -30.61 18.00 -0.25
C THR A 6 -30.42 16.82 0.70
N ARG A 7 -30.85 15.61 0.30
CA ARG A 7 -30.59 14.39 1.09
C ARG A 7 -29.08 14.13 1.22
N CYS A 8 -28.35 14.17 0.11
CA CYS A 8 -26.91 13.92 0.14
C CYS A 8 -26.14 14.99 0.93
N GLU A 9 -26.55 16.24 0.82
CA GLU A 9 -25.98 17.34 1.58
C GLU A 9 -26.19 17.13 3.09
N TYR A 10 -27.40 16.75 3.51
CA TYR A 10 -27.68 16.44 4.92
C TYR A 10 -26.80 15.28 5.44
N ILE A 11 -26.71 14.18 4.68
CA ILE A 11 -25.88 13.03 5.05
C ILE A 11 -24.41 13.43 5.22
N VAL A 12 -23.84 14.12 4.23
CA VAL A 12 -22.43 14.50 4.23
C VAL A 12 -22.12 15.51 5.34
N LYS A 13 -22.97 16.52 5.54
CA LYS A 13 -22.78 17.53 6.60
C LYS A 13 -22.85 16.91 7.98
N ASN A 14 -23.84 16.06 8.24
CA ASN A 14 -23.97 15.41 9.54
C ASN A 14 -22.80 14.48 9.85
N TRP A 15 -22.37 13.69 8.86
CA TRP A 15 -21.17 12.85 8.98
C TRP A 15 -19.91 13.68 9.24
N ALA A 16 -19.75 14.82 8.56
CA ALA A 16 -18.61 15.69 8.76
C ALA A 16 -18.60 16.31 10.17
N SER A 17 -19.74 16.82 10.63
CA SER A 17 -19.89 17.37 11.98
C SER A 17 -19.66 16.33 13.07
N SER A 18 -20.17 15.11 12.91
CA SER A 18 -19.96 14.01 13.87
C SER A 18 -18.49 13.56 13.91
N SER A 19 -17.84 13.48 12.75
CA SER A 19 -16.41 13.13 12.64
C SER A 19 -15.55 14.14 13.39
N ILE A 20 -15.76 15.44 13.15
CA ILE A 20 -15.02 16.54 13.79
C ILE A 20 -15.25 16.54 15.31
N ASN A 21 -16.48 16.40 15.80
CA ASN A 21 -16.75 16.49 17.24
C ASN A 21 -16.28 15.27 18.04
N SER A 22 -16.00 14.14 17.38
CA SER A 22 -15.63 12.88 18.04
C SER A 22 -14.15 12.74 18.37
N GLU A 23 -13.31 13.67 17.88
CA GLU A 23 -11.86 13.63 18.01
C GLU A 23 -11.42 14.40 19.28
N VAL A 24 -10.97 13.66 20.30
CA VAL A 24 -10.58 14.19 21.61
C VAL A 24 -9.20 14.86 21.54
N HIS A 25 -9.12 16.12 21.98
CA HIS A 25 -7.90 16.92 22.09
C HIS A 25 -6.94 16.37 23.16
N ASN A 26 -6.19 15.33 22.82
CA ASN A 26 -5.01 14.91 23.56
C ASN A 26 -3.74 15.37 22.84
N ASN A 27 -2.63 15.49 23.56
CA ASN A 27 -1.37 16.01 23.02
C ASN A 27 -0.89 15.18 21.80
N LYS A 28 -1.05 15.74 20.59
CA LYS A 28 -0.77 15.10 19.31
C LYS A 28 0.68 14.62 19.16
N LEU A 29 1.60 15.22 19.92
CA LEU A 29 3.03 14.97 19.83
C LEU A 29 3.46 13.72 20.60
N VAL A 30 2.56 13.09 21.36
CA VAL A 30 2.88 11.92 22.17
C VAL A 30 2.41 10.63 21.49
N LEU A 31 3.36 9.73 21.26
CA LEU A 31 3.13 8.38 20.78
C LEU A 31 2.31 7.59 21.80
N ARG A 32 1.20 7.01 21.32
CA ARG A 32 0.34 6.13 22.09
C ARG A 32 0.73 4.66 21.91
N ASP A 33 0.03 3.80 22.64
CA ASP A 33 0.30 2.36 22.72
C ASP A 33 0.36 1.61 21.39
N LEU A 34 -0.46 2.00 20.40
CA LEU A 34 -0.53 1.41 19.07
C LEU A 34 -0.20 2.47 18.03
N LEU A 35 0.81 2.20 17.21
CA LEU A 35 1.11 3.01 16.02
C LEU A 35 0.36 2.45 14.83
N PHE A 36 -0.54 3.24 14.26
CA PHE A 36 -1.20 2.95 12.98
C PHE A 36 -0.52 3.73 11.86
N PHE A 37 0.22 3.02 11.02
CA PHE A 37 0.69 3.54 9.75
C PHE A 37 -0.42 3.40 8.69
N LEU A 38 -1.12 4.51 8.43
CA LEU A 38 -2.09 4.62 7.34
C LEU A 38 -1.32 4.68 6.02
N HIS A 39 -1.12 3.51 5.40
CA HIS A 39 -0.28 3.36 4.22
C HIS A 39 -1.07 3.73 2.97
N ILE A 40 -0.91 4.97 2.52
CA ILE A 40 -1.51 5.40 1.25
C ILE A 40 -0.72 4.78 0.08
N PRO A 41 -1.39 4.09 -0.86
CA PRO A 41 -0.71 3.47 -1.99
C PRO A 41 0.14 4.48 -2.78
N ARG A 42 1.35 4.05 -3.13
CA ARG A 42 2.30 4.77 -4.00
C ARG A 42 2.89 6.07 -3.41
N THR A 43 2.92 6.20 -2.07
CA THR A 43 3.57 7.31 -1.35
C THR A 43 4.91 6.91 -0.69
N GLY A 44 5.54 5.83 -1.16
CA GLY A 44 6.81 5.36 -0.60
C GLY A 44 6.70 4.62 0.74
N GLY A 45 5.49 4.28 1.19
CA GLY A 45 5.28 3.62 2.47
C GLY A 45 5.97 2.27 2.64
N ARG A 46 6.23 1.53 1.55
CA ARG A 46 7.08 0.32 1.60
C ARG A 46 8.47 0.61 2.17
N THR A 47 9.09 1.73 1.79
CA THR A 47 10.40 2.11 2.31
C THR A 47 10.33 2.42 3.80
N TYR A 48 9.32 3.17 4.26
CA TYR A 48 9.14 3.46 5.68
C TYR A 48 8.86 2.22 6.50
N PHE A 49 8.01 1.31 6.00
CA PHE A 49 7.71 0.07 6.68
C PHE A 49 8.96 -0.78 6.90
N TYR A 50 9.73 -1.06 5.84
CA TYR A 50 10.89 -1.97 5.97
C TYR A 50 12.13 -1.30 6.57
N CYS A 51 12.38 -0.03 6.25
CA CYS A 51 13.62 0.65 6.62
C CYS A 51 13.53 1.41 7.94
N PHE A 52 12.33 1.80 8.40
CA PHE A 52 12.12 2.37 9.74
C PHE A 52 11.34 1.43 10.65
N LEU A 53 10.07 1.18 10.35
CA LEU A 53 9.15 0.52 11.27
C LEU A 53 9.61 -0.91 11.61
N GLY A 54 10.12 -1.66 10.64
CA GLY A 54 10.71 -2.98 10.84
C GLY A 54 12.05 -2.98 11.60
N LYS A 55 12.66 -1.82 11.82
CA LYS A 55 13.82 -1.64 12.70
C LYS A 55 13.42 -1.23 14.12
N LEU A 56 12.29 -0.52 14.25
CA LEU A 56 11.76 -0.01 15.50
C LEU A 56 10.88 -1.02 16.25
N TYR A 57 10.16 -1.88 15.53
CA TYR A 57 9.24 -2.87 16.10
C TYR A 57 9.65 -4.28 15.72
N SER A 58 9.74 -5.15 16.73
CA SER A 58 9.97 -6.58 16.53
C SER A 58 8.77 -7.26 15.87
N THR A 59 8.99 -8.44 15.27
CA THR A 59 7.91 -9.21 14.61
C THR A 59 6.76 -9.56 15.57
N SER A 60 7.03 -9.77 16.86
CA SER A 60 6.01 -10.05 17.88
C SER A 60 5.17 -8.83 18.26
N GLN A 61 5.67 -7.62 17.99
CA GLN A 61 4.96 -6.36 18.21
C GLN A 61 4.13 -5.92 16.99
N GLN A 62 4.39 -6.51 15.83
CA GLN A 62 3.64 -6.26 14.61
C GLN A 62 2.31 -7.01 14.67
N CYS A 63 1.22 -6.30 14.41
CA CYS A 63 -0.09 -6.92 14.32
C CYS A 63 -0.16 -7.87 13.12
N PRO A 64 -1.02 -8.90 13.15
CA PRO A 64 -1.22 -9.80 12.03
C PRO A 64 -1.48 -9.03 10.72
N ARG A 65 -0.83 -9.45 9.64
CA ARG A 65 -0.94 -8.76 8.36
C ARG A 65 -2.36 -8.85 7.82
N SER A 66 -2.90 -7.68 7.48
CA SER A 66 -4.19 -7.52 6.84
C SER A 66 -4.13 -6.24 6.00
N TYR A 67 -4.43 -6.36 4.71
CA TYR A 67 -4.27 -5.28 3.73
C TYR A 67 -5.53 -5.08 2.88
N ASP A 68 -6.64 -5.68 3.31
CA ASP A 68 -7.95 -5.57 2.67
C ASP A 68 -9.09 -5.42 3.69
N LYS A 69 -9.09 -6.19 4.78
CA LYS A 69 -9.98 -6.09 5.93
C LYS A 69 -9.31 -6.70 7.15
N LEU A 70 -9.38 -6.08 8.33
CA LEU A 70 -8.87 -6.59 9.59
C LEU A 70 -9.54 -7.92 9.90
N ARG A 71 -8.73 -8.99 9.88
CA ARG A 71 -9.15 -10.36 10.20
C ARG A 71 -8.61 -10.83 11.55
N PHE A 72 -8.22 -9.89 12.41
CA PHE A 72 -7.67 -10.14 13.73
C PHE A 72 -8.26 -9.14 14.73
N ASN A 73 -8.11 -9.43 16.03
CA ASN A 73 -8.54 -8.53 17.09
C ASN A 73 -7.40 -7.56 17.42
N PRO A 74 -7.50 -6.27 17.06
CA PRO A 74 -6.41 -5.32 17.32
C PRO A 74 -6.29 -4.91 18.80
N ARG A 75 -7.15 -5.45 19.68
CA ARG A 75 -7.07 -5.25 21.13
C ARG A 75 -6.13 -6.26 21.82
N GLU A 76 -5.53 -7.19 21.07
CA GLU A 76 -4.52 -8.11 21.61
C GLU A 76 -3.30 -7.36 22.16
N LYS A 77 -2.83 -7.75 23.36
CA LYS A 77 -1.86 -6.98 24.16
C LYS A 77 -0.50 -6.73 23.45
N ASN A 78 -0.14 -7.57 22.50
CA ASN A 78 1.16 -7.49 21.80
C ASN A 78 1.09 -6.71 20.47
N CYS A 79 -0.09 -6.31 20.01
CA CYS A 79 -0.25 -5.53 18.78
C CYS A 79 0.08 -4.06 19.03
N ARG A 80 1.29 -3.64 18.61
CA ARG A 80 1.85 -2.29 18.83
C ARG A 80 2.10 -1.52 17.54
N LEU A 81 2.16 -2.21 16.40
CA LEU A 81 2.30 -1.60 15.08
C LEU A 81 1.34 -2.26 14.10
N ILE A 82 0.47 -1.46 13.50
CA ILE A 82 -0.33 -1.84 12.33
C ILE A 82 0.03 -0.99 11.12
N SER A 83 0.24 -1.62 9.98
CA SER A 83 0.46 -0.98 8.69
C SER A 83 -0.45 -1.64 7.67
N THR A 84 -1.37 -0.87 7.08
CA THR A 84 -2.36 -1.40 6.14
C THR A 84 -2.75 -0.36 5.11
N HIS A 85 -3.20 -0.84 3.96
CA HIS A 85 -3.86 -0.06 2.92
C HIS A 85 -5.36 0.14 3.19
N ASP A 86 -5.90 -0.35 4.31
CA ASP A 86 -7.22 0.08 4.77
C ASP A 86 -7.27 1.59 4.98
N ASP A 87 -8.49 2.12 5.01
CA ASP A 87 -8.72 3.53 5.27
C ASP A 87 -8.95 3.81 6.76
N TYR A 88 -9.05 5.09 7.11
CA TYR A 88 -9.18 5.56 8.48
C TYR A 88 -10.41 5.00 9.22
N SER A 89 -11.42 4.44 8.52
CA SER A 89 -12.58 3.83 9.20
C SER A 89 -12.19 2.61 10.05
N VAL A 90 -10.98 2.06 9.84
CA VAL A 90 -10.38 1.05 10.72
C VAL A 90 -10.23 1.53 12.17
N MET A 91 -10.13 2.85 12.41
CA MET A 91 -10.07 3.44 13.75
C MET A 91 -11.28 3.06 14.62
N SER A 92 -12.43 2.76 14.02
CA SER A 92 -13.61 2.22 14.74
C SER A 92 -13.37 0.88 15.43
N LYS A 93 -12.33 0.13 15.02
CA LYS A 93 -11.94 -1.16 15.60
C LYS A 93 -10.92 -1.01 16.73
N PHE A 94 -10.30 0.16 16.88
CA PHE A 94 -9.30 0.41 17.90
C PHE A 94 -9.86 1.15 19.12
N PRO A 95 -9.26 1.00 20.30
CA PRO A 95 -9.52 1.89 21.43
C PRO A 95 -9.02 3.31 21.10
N ARG A 96 -9.93 4.29 21.05
CA ARG A 96 -9.63 5.66 20.53
C ARG A 96 -8.45 6.33 21.24
N ASP A 97 -8.30 6.11 22.54
CA ASP A 97 -7.26 6.76 23.36
C ASP A 97 -5.89 6.06 23.32
N ARG A 98 -5.74 5.02 22.49
CA ARG A 98 -4.52 4.19 22.45
C ARG A 98 -3.79 4.22 21.11
N VAL A 99 -4.30 4.93 20.10
CA VAL A 99 -3.74 4.89 18.75
C VAL A 99 -3.15 6.23 18.34
N SER A 100 -1.90 6.21 17.88
CA SER A 100 -1.28 7.30 17.12
C SER A 100 -1.29 6.93 15.65
N VAL A 101 -1.72 7.85 14.79
CA VAL A 101 -1.77 7.64 13.34
C VAL A 101 -0.63 8.40 12.68
N VAL A 102 0.03 7.76 11.72
CA VAL A 102 1.05 8.39 10.87
C VAL A 102 0.76 8.07 9.41
N THR A 103 1.09 9.00 8.52
CA THR A 103 0.94 8.78 7.08
C THR A 103 2.01 9.50 6.26
N ILE A 104 2.04 9.21 4.96
CA ILE A 104 2.90 9.86 3.98
C ILE A 104 2.06 10.17 2.75
N LEU A 105 2.14 11.41 2.30
CA LEU A 105 1.47 11.93 1.13
C LEU A 105 2.46 12.11 -0.04
N ARG A 106 1.88 12.32 -1.22
CA ARG A 106 2.59 12.48 -2.48
C ARG A 106 1.81 13.44 -3.34
N ASN A 107 2.50 14.18 -4.21
CA ASN A 107 1.88 14.97 -5.26
C ASN A 107 0.84 14.09 -6.01
N PRO A 108 -0.42 14.54 -6.12
CA PRO A 108 -1.49 13.69 -6.64
C PRO A 108 -1.28 13.25 -8.08
N ILE A 109 -0.73 14.11 -8.94
CA ILE A 109 -0.42 13.79 -10.34
C ILE A 109 0.64 12.67 -10.37
N ASP A 110 1.72 12.84 -9.62
CA ASP A 110 2.77 11.83 -9.50
C ASP A 110 2.28 10.50 -8.90
N ARG A 111 1.32 10.56 -7.98
CA ARG A 111 0.67 9.39 -7.39
C ARG A 111 -0.15 8.64 -8.45
N VAL A 112 -0.88 9.34 -9.33
CA VAL A 112 -1.63 8.74 -10.44
C VAL A 112 -0.68 8.07 -11.44
N PHE A 113 0.36 8.77 -11.91
CA PHE A 113 1.39 8.16 -12.76
C PHE A 113 1.97 6.89 -12.13
N SER A 114 2.36 6.97 -10.86
CA SER A 114 2.96 5.84 -10.17
C SER A 114 1.98 4.68 -9.95
N THR A 115 0.68 4.95 -9.92
CA THR A 115 -0.38 3.95 -9.81
C THR A 115 -0.62 3.26 -11.15
N TYR A 116 -0.69 4.03 -12.24
CA TYR A 116 -0.76 3.52 -13.60
C TYR A 116 0.45 2.62 -13.91
N GLU A 117 1.67 3.15 -13.77
CA GLU A 117 2.92 2.43 -14.04
C GLU A 117 3.00 1.12 -13.25
N PHE A 118 2.62 1.15 -11.96
CA PHE A 118 2.64 -0.04 -11.11
C PHE A 118 1.59 -1.07 -11.52
N SER A 119 0.40 -0.63 -11.89
CA SER A 119 -0.68 -1.53 -12.34
C SER A 119 -0.26 -2.25 -13.63
N VAL A 120 0.30 -1.51 -14.60
CA VAL A 120 0.86 -2.07 -15.84
C VAL A 120 2.02 -3.01 -15.54
N GLU A 121 2.99 -2.59 -14.70
CA GLU A 121 4.16 -3.40 -14.35
C GLU A 121 3.74 -4.74 -13.72
N VAL A 122 2.84 -4.71 -12.73
CA VAL A 122 2.40 -5.92 -12.05
C VAL A 122 1.59 -6.81 -12.98
N ALA A 123 0.70 -6.23 -13.79
CA ALA A 123 -0.09 -6.97 -14.78
C ALA A 123 0.80 -7.65 -15.83
N ALA A 124 1.84 -6.97 -16.32
CA ALA A 124 2.75 -7.49 -17.33
C ALA A 124 3.46 -8.78 -16.91
N ARG A 125 3.71 -8.97 -15.61
CA ARG A 125 4.35 -10.19 -15.07
C ARG A 125 3.59 -11.46 -15.40
N PHE A 126 2.27 -11.35 -15.59
CA PHE A 126 1.43 -12.49 -15.92
C PHE A 126 1.46 -12.85 -17.41
N LEU A 127 2.03 -12.01 -18.28
CA LEU A 127 2.15 -12.29 -19.71
C LEU A 127 3.12 -13.44 -20.04
N ILE A 128 3.86 -13.94 -19.05
CA ILE A 128 4.60 -15.21 -19.14
C ILE A 128 3.66 -16.38 -19.45
N HIS A 129 2.37 -16.27 -19.10
CA HIS A 129 1.37 -17.29 -19.41
C HIS A 129 0.86 -17.11 -20.85
N PRO A 130 0.64 -18.21 -21.60
CA PRO A 130 0.23 -18.13 -22.99
C PRO A 130 -1.18 -17.53 -23.18
N ASN A 131 -2.09 -17.68 -22.22
CA ASN A 131 -3.45 -17.11 -22.24
C ASN A 131 -4.05 -17.05 -20.83
N LEU A 132 -5.19 -16.36 -20.68
CA LEU A 132 -5.91 -16.22 -19.40
C LEU A 132 -6.37 -17.57 -18.83
N THR A 133 -6.67 -18.57 -19.66
CA THR A 133 -7.04 -19.92 -19.21
C THR A 133 -5.88 -20.64 -18.52
N SER A 134 -4.69 -20.55 -19.08
CA SER A 134 -3.45 -21.10 -18.49
C SER A 134 -3.13 -20.42 -17.16
N LEU A 135 -3.29 -19.10 -17.12
CA LEU A 135 -3.18 -18.31 -15.91
C LEU A 135 -4.19 -18.78 -14.84
N ALA A 136 -5.48 -18.83 -15.15
CA ALA A 136 -6.52 -19.22 -14.18
C ALA A 136 -6.31 -20.62 -13.59
N LYS A 137 -5.79 -21.57 -14.38
CA LYS A 137 -5.36 -22.90 -13.88
C LYS A 137 -4.24 -22.76 -12.86
N GLY A 138 -3.23 -21.93 -13.14
CA GLY A 138 -2.15 -21.60 -12.22
C GLY A 138 -2.63 -20.91 -10.92
N ASP A 139 -3.49 -19.89 -11.01
CA ASP A 139 -4.09 -19.19 -9.85
C ASP A 139 -4.77 -20.19 -8.90
N LYS A 140 -5.55 -21.12 -9.46
CA LYS A 140 -6.28 -22.13 -8.69
C LYS A 140 -5.34 -23.02 -7.90
N MET A 141 -4.26 -23.49 -8.52
CA MET A 141 -3.26 -24.34 -7.85
C MET A 141 -2.53 -23.58 -6.74
N LEU A 142 -2.29 -22.30 -6.93
CA LEU A 142 -1.59 -21.46 -5.95
C LEU A 142 -2.44 -21.01 -4.79
N ARG A 143 -3.71 -20.70 -5.01
CA ARG A 143 -4.65 -20.45 -3.90
C ARG A 143 -4.72 -21.65 -2.97
N LEU A 144 -4.67 -22.88 -3.50
CA LEU A 144 -4.60 -24.10 -2.70
C LEU A 144 -3.29 -24.20 -1.91
N ALA A 145 -2.15 -23.85 -2.51
CA ALA A 145 -0.86 -23.83 -1.83
C ALA A 145 -0.75 -22.72 -0.76
N ARG A 146 -1.32 -21.54 -1.02
CA ARG A 146 -1.32 -20.37 -0.12
C ARG A 146 -2.18 -20.54 1.12
N LYS A 147 -3.24 -21.35 1.08
CA LYS A 147 -3.97 -21.70 2.31
C LYS A 147 -3.05 -22.31 3.39
N LYS A 148 -1.86 -22.79 3.00
CA LYS A 148 -0.83 -23.34 3.89
C LYS A 148 0.30 -22.36 4.24
N SER A 149 0.35 -21.15 3.67
CA SER A 149 1.41 -20.17 3.93
C SER A 149 0.86 -18.78 4.27
N SER A 150 1.51 -18.03 5.15
CA SER A 150 1.13 -16.65 5.51
C SER A 150 1.47 -15.61 4.43
N THR A 151 1.56 -16.03 3.16
CA THR A 151 2.05 -15.19 2.06
C THR A 151 0.92 -14.34 1.47
N VAL A 152 0.95 -13.03 1.72
CA VAL A 152 0.05 -12.05 1.10
C VAL A 152 0.46 -11.75 -0.35
N SER A 153 -0.51 -11.80 -1.29
CA SER A 153 -0.33 -11.44 -2.71
C SER A 153 -0.71 -9.99 -2.96
N THR A 154 -0.07 -9.32 -3.93
CA THR A 154 -0.58 -8.02 -4.43
C THR A 154 -2.04 -8.12 -4.90
N LEU A 155 -2.45 -9.27 -5.44
CA LEU A 155 -3.83 -9.51 -5.89
C LEU A 155 -4.85 -9.60 -4.75
N ASP A 156 -4.41 -9.70 -3.49
CA ASP A 156 -5.28 -9.76 -2.30
C ASP A 156 -5.29 -8.43 -1.53
N ILE A 157 -4.55 -7.41 -2.00
CA ILE A 157 -4.32 -6.13 -1.31
C ILE A 157 -5.14 -5.03 -1.97
N TRP A 158 -5.84 -4.19 -1.19
CA TRP A 158 -6.43 -2.96 -1.72
C TRP A 158 -5.32 -1.92 -2.04
N PRO A 159 -5.38 -1.17 -3.15
CA PRO A 159 -6.37 -1.17 -4.23
C PRO A 159 -6.08 -2.20 -5.34
N TRP A 160 -4.92 -2.84 -5.30
CA TRP A 160 -4.38 -3.66 -6.38
C TRP A 160 -5.23 -4.87 -6.76
N LYS A 161 -5.99 -5.42 -5.81
CA LYS A 161 -6.96 -6.50 -6.03
C LYS A 161 -8.03 -6.17 -7.08
N TYR A 162 -8.26 -4.89 -7.36
CA TYR A 162 -9.17 -4.42 -8.41
C TYR A 162 -8.42 -4.00 -9.67
N LEU A 163 -7.37 -3.19 -9.51
CA LEU A 163 -6.65 -2.59 -10.65
C LEU A 163 -5.84 -3.62 -11.46
N VAL A 164 -5.16 -4.55 -10.77
CA VAL A 164 -4.24 -5.49 -11.44
C VAL A 164 -5.00 -6.53 -12.27
N PRO A 165 -6.08 -7.18 -11.79
CA PRO A 165 -6.82 -8.14 -12.62
C PRO A 165 -7.38 -7.52 -13.90
N TRP A 166 -7.94 -6.31 -13.81
CA TRP A 166 -8.46 -5.57 -14.97
C TRP A 166 -7.34 -5.19 -15.95
N MET A 167 -6.25 -4.59 -15.48
CA MET A 167 -5.10 -4.25 -16.32
C MET A 167 -4.47 -5.49 -16.96
N ARG A 168 -4.48 -6.62 -16.26
CA ARG A 168 -4.02 -7.90 -16.79
C ARG A 168 -4.86 -8.36 -17.97
N GLU A 169 -6.19 -8.32 -17.87
CA GLU A 169 -7.07 -8.69 -18.98
C GLU A 169 -6.82 -7.81 -20.22
N ASP A 170 -6.67 -6.50 -20.03
CA ASP A 170 -6.32 -5.55 -21.08
C ASP A 170 -4.99 -5.91 -21.79
N LEU A 171 -3.92 -6.17 -21.02
CA LEU A 171 -2.61 -6.53 -21.60
C LEU A 171 -2.65 -7.85 -22.39
N PHE A 172 -3.40 -8.85 -21.92
CA PHE A 172 -3.59 -10.10 -22.66
C PHE A 172 -4.32 -9.85 -23.97
N ALA A 173 -5.41 -9.10 -23.95
CA ALA A 173 -6.20 -8.77 -25.15
C ALA A 173 -5.34 -8.04 -26.19
N ARG A 174 -4.56 -7.02 -25.77
CA ARG A 174 -3.66 -6.29 -26.67
C ARG A 174 -2.58 -7.20 -27.24
N ARG A 175 -1.94 -8.04 -26.41
CA ARG A 175 -0.91 -8.98 -26.89
C ARG A 175 -1.47 -9.95 -27.93
N ASP A 176 -2.64 -10.50 -27.67
CA ASP A 176 -3.25 -11.49 -28.56
C ASP A 176 -3.71 -10.83 -29.87
N ALA A 177 -4.24 -9.60 -29.83
CA ALA A 177 -4.53 -8.80 -31.01
C ALA A 177 -3.28 -8.48 -31.85
N ARG A 178 -2.15 -8.11 -31.20
CA ARG A 178 -0.86 -7.88 -31.89
C ARG A 178 -0.39 -9.13 -32.63
N ARG A 179 -0.48 -10.30 -31.98
CA ARG A 179 -0.11 -11.59 -32.58
C ARG A 179 -0.94 -11.92 -33.81
N LEU A 180 -2.24 -11.65 -33.78
CA LEU A 180 -3.14 -11.87 -34.91
C LEU A 180 -2.85 -10.95 -36.09
N ARG A 181 -2.50 -9.69 -35.83
CA ARG A 181 -2.23 -8.68 -36.87
C ARG A 181 -0.83 -8.77 -37.48
N GLY A 182 0.09 -9.51 -36.86
CA GLY A 182 1.49 -9.56 -37.30
C GLY A 182 2.24 -8.23 -37.15
N ILE A 183 1.76 -7.32 -36.29
CA ILE A 183 2.38 -6.00 -36.10
C ILE A 183 3.65 -6.17 -35.26
N SER A 184 4.80 -5.87 -35.88
CA SER A 184 6.11 -5.90 -35.23
C SER A 184 6.76 -4.52 -35.09
N ASP A 185 6.28 -3.51 -35.81
CA ASP A 185 6.90 -2.19 -35.85
C ASP A 185 6.08 -1.18 -35.04
N PHE A 186 6.72 -0.59 -34.04
CA PHE A 186 6.12 0.41 -33.16
C PHE A 186 6.99 1.65 -33.19
N SER A 187 6.39 2.79 -33.55
CA SER A 187 7.08 4.06 -33.44
C SER A 187 7.08 4.51 -31.96
N PRO A 188 8.24 4.59 -31.30
CA PRO A 188 8.32 4.81 -29.86
C PRO A 188 8.37 6.30 -29.57
N TYR A 189 7.22 6.99 -29.65
CA TYR A 189 7.19 8.41 -29.28
C TYR A 189 6.77 8.65 -27.84
N ASN A 190 5.89 7.81 -27.26
CA ASN A 190 5.42 8.00 -25.89
C ASN A 190 4.85 6.71 -25.28
N SER A 191 5.47 6.20 -24.21
CA SER A 191 5.02 4.99 -23.50
C SER A 191 3.64 5.11 -22.83
N TYR A 192 3.13 6.33 -22.63
CA TYR A 192 1.79 6.59 -22.11
C TYR A 192 0.69 6.59 -23.20
N GLU A 193 1.05 6.44 -24.48
CA GLU A 193 0.12 6.46 -25.62
C GLU A 193 0.21 5.22 -26.51
N MET A 194 1.01 4.21 -26.13
CA MET A 194 1.22 2.98 -26.91
C MET A 194 -0.01 2.05 -26.90
N LYS A 195 -1.10 2.47 -27.57
CA LYS A 195 -2.39 1.79 -27.59
C LYS A 195 -2.32 0.32 -28.02
N ASP A 196 -1.39 -0.07 -28.89
CA ASP A 196 -1.32 -1.46 -29.30
C ASP A 196 -0.64 -2.34 -28.25
N ILE A 197 0.04 -1.75 -27.24
CA ILE A 197 0.84 -2.45 -26.23
C ILE A 197 0.20 -2.41 -24.86
N VAL A 198 -0.13 -1.22 -24.39
CA VAL A 198 -0.69 -0.92 -23.07
C VAL A 198 -1.90 0.00 -23.24
N MET A 199 -2.78 0.02 -22.24
CA MET A 199 -3.82 1.04 -22.13
C MET A 199 -3.19 2.44 -22.07
N PRO A 200 -3.55 3.36 -22.98
CA PRO A 200 -3.13 4.75 -22.89
C PRO A 200 -3.49 5.39 -21.54
N LEU A 201 -2.69 6.35 -21.07
CA LEU A 201 -2.92 6.99 -19.77
C LEU A 201 -4.27 7.71 -19.70
N HIS A 202 -4.69 8.37 -20.78
CA HIS A 202 -5.99 9.06 -20.84
C HIS A 202 -7.17 8.08 -20.70
N ASP A 203 -7.06 6.89 -21.31
CA ASP A 203 -8.05 5.82 -21.16
C ASP A 203 -8.07 5.31 -19.71
N PHE A 204 -6.89 5.14 -19.11
CA PHE A 204 -6.77 4.69 -17.72
C PHE A 204 -7.43 5.66 -16.74
N ILE A 205 -7.15 6.97 -16.81
CA ILE A 205 -7.73 7.96 -15.87
C ILE A 205 -9.24 8.17 -16.09
N SER A 206 -9.73 7.84 -17.27
CA SER A 206 -11.16 7.90 -17.59
C SER A 206 -11.93 6.66 -17.12
N ASP A 207 -11.24 5.55 -16.82
CA ASP A 207 -11.89 4.28 -16.48
C ASP A 207 -12.68 4.36 -15.16
N PRO A 208 -13.90 3.77 -15.09
CA PRO A 208 -14.71 3.77 -13.88
C PRO A 208 -14.01 3.18 -12.65
N ASN A 209 -13.19 2.13 -12.80
CA ASN A 209 -12.45 1.53 -11.69
C ASN A 209 -11.42 2.51 -11.12
N VAL A 210 -10.79 3.30 -12.00
CA VAL A 210 -9.79 4.31 -11.60
C VAL A 210 -10.47 5.53 -10.97
N ARG A 211 -11.63 5.95 -11.50
CA ARG A 211 -12.51 6.98 -10.90
C ARG A 211 -12.99 6.61 -9.51
N ASP A 212 -13.33 5.35 -9.27
CA ASP A 212 -13.65 4.90 -7.93
C ASP A 212 -12.39 4.82 -7.05
N ILE A 213 -11.32 4.19 -7.51
CA ILE A 213 -10.28 3.73 -6.57
C ILE A 213 -9.10 4.70 -6.42
N VAL A 214 -8.71 5.38 -7.50
CA VAL A 214 -7.47 6.16 -7.56
C VAL A 214 -7.74 7.63 -7.33
N HIS A 215 -8.76 8.18 -8.00
CA HIS A 215 -9.08 9.61 -7.97
C HIS A 215 -9.57 10.05 -6.58
N ASN A 216 -8.97 11.13 -6.05
CA ASN A 216 -9.16 11.59 -4.66
C ASN A 216 -8.90 10.50 -3.60
N GLY A 217 -8.11 9.48 -3.97
CA GLY A 217 -7.91 8.29 -3.14
C GLY A 217 -7.22 8.59 -1.82
N ALA A 218 -6.30 9.56 -1.74
CA ALA A 218 -5.63 9.90 -0.48
C ALA A 218 -6.61 10.54 0.50
N THR A 219 -7.42 11.49 0.02
CA THR A 219 -8.49 12.13 0.78
C THR A 219 -9.46 11.10 1.30
N PHE A 220 -10.00 10.24 0.43
CA PHE A 220 -10.95 9.21 0.85
C PHE A 220 -10.34 8.19 1.81
N GLN A 221 -9.05 7.89 1.69
CA GLN A 221 -8.38 6.97 2.62
C GLN A 221 -8.17 7.61 4.00
N ILE A 222 -7.81 8.90 4.07
CA ILE A 222 -7.69 9.65 5.33
C ILE A 222 -9.07 9.87 5.98
N THR A 223 -10.12 10.05 5.19
CA THR A 223 -11.46 10.24 5.74
C THR A 223 -12.20 8.95 6.05
N GLY A 224 -11.66 7.79 5.66
CA GLY A 224 -12.34 6.52 5.91
C GLY A 224 -13.58 6.35 5.04
N LEU A 225 -13.49 6.80 3.78
CA LEU A 225 -14.57 6.82 2.78
C LEU A 225 -14.16 6.12 1.48
N THR A 226 -13.20 5.19 1.50
CA THR A 226 -12.89 4.38 0.32
C THR A 226 -14.00 3.38 0.02
N ASN A 227 -13.94 2.71 -1.12
CA ASN A 227 -14.82 1.55 -1.36
C ASN A 227 -14.50 0.36 -0.42
N ASN A 228 -13.42 0.45 0.36
CA ASN A 228 -12.98 -0.53 1.34
C ASN A 228 -13.24 -0.10 2.79
N SER A 229 -14.04 0.95 3.04
CA SER A 229 -14.44 1.37 4.39
C SER A 229 -15.23 0.30 5.15
N TYR A 230 -15.29 0.41 6.48
CA TYR A 230 -15.91 -0.58 7.38
C TYR A 230 -17.35 -0.27 7.79
N SER A 231 -17.86 0.93 7.53
CA SER A 231 -19.22 1.33 7.90
C SER A 231 -20.10 1.55 6.66
N ALA A 232 -21.38 1.19 6.80
CA ALA A 232 -22.38 1.46 5.76
C ALA A 232 -22.58 2.97 5.52
N GLU A 233 -22.51 3.77 6.59
CA GLU A 233 -22.56 5.23 6.52
C GLU A 233 -21.44 5.80 5.63
N SER A 234 -20.19 5.32 5.79
CA SER A 234 -19.07 5.76 4.93
C SER A 234 -19.35 5.51 3.45
N HIS A 235 -19.99 4.39 3.11
CA HIS A 235 -20.35 4.08 1.72
C HIS A 235 -21.47 4.98 1.19
N GLU A 236 -22.43 5.39 2.04
CA GLU A 236 -23.48 6.33 1.66
C GLU A 236 -22.93 7.75 1.44
N VAL A 237 -22.09 8.24 2.37
CA VAL A 237 -21.39 9.53 2.25
C VAL A 237 -20.54 9.55 0.97
N ARG A 238 -19.74 8.50 0.74
CA ARG A 238 -18.92 8.35 -0.47
C ARG A 238 -19.77 8.45 -1.73
N ARG A 239 -20.90 7.73 -1.79
CA ARG A 239 -21.81 7.76 -2.94
C ARG A 239 -22.32 9.18 -3.21
N CYS A 240 -22.69 9.90 -2.16
CA CYS A 240 -23.16 11.28 -2.28
C CYS A 240 -22.08 12.22 -2.82
N VAL A 241 -20.83 12.08 -2.37
CA VAL A 241 -19.71 12.93 -2.82
C VAL A 241 -19.30 12.60 -4.26
N LEU A 242 -19.31 11.33 -4.65
CA LEU A 242 -19.05 10.95 -6.04
C LEU A 242 -20.14 11.45 -6.99
N ARG A 243 -21.39 11.52 -6.54
CA ARG A 243 -22.51 12.04 -7.33
C ARG A 243 -22.56 13.56 -7.37
N HIS A 244 -22.21 14.21 -6.28
CA HIS A 244 -22.25 15.66 -6.10
C HIS A 244 -20.89 16.17 -5.62
N PRO A 245 -19.92 16.40 -6.55
CA PRO A 245 -18.55 16.76 -6.19
C PRO A 245 -18.41 18.02 -5.32
N SER A 246 -19.38 18.94 -5.38
CA SER A 246 -19.42 20.15 -4.53
C SER A 246 -19.53 19.83 -3.02
N LEU A 247 -20.01 18.63 -2.66
CA LEU A 247 -20.04 18.15 -1.28
C LEU A 247 -18.66 17.70 -0.79
N GLY A 248 -17.70 17.49 -1.69
CA GLY A 248 -16.33 17.09 -1.38
C GLY A 248 -15.59 18.06 -0.46
N LYS A 249 -15.98 19.34 -0.44
CA LYS A 249 -15.44 20.34 0.51
C LYS A 249 -15.59 19.92 1.97
N HIS A 250 -16.71 19.27 2.33
CA HIS A 250 -16.94 18.81 3.70
C HIS A 250 -16.05 17.61 4.06
N VAL A 251 -15.79 16.74 3.08
CA VAL A 251 -14.84 15.63 3.23
C VAL A 251 -13.41 16.16 3.40
N LEU A 252 -13.03 17.16 2.60
CA LEU A 252 -11.72 17.78 2.68
C LEU A 252 -11.46 18.40 4.05
N GLU A 253 -12.43 19.09 4.66
CA GLU A 253 -12.27 19.65 6.01
C GLU A 253 -12.04 18.57 7.08
N VAL A 254 -12.76 17.43 6.99
CA VAL A 254 -12.48 16.27 7.87
C VAL A 254 -11.07 15.72 7.61
N ALA A 255 -10.65 15.66 6.34
CA ALA A 255 -9.31 15.16 5.98
C ALA A 255 -8.20 16.04 6.58
N LYS A 256 -8.31 17.37 6.42
CA LYS A 256 -7.37 18.35 6.98
C LYS A 256 -7.29 18.24 8.50
N LYS A 257 -8.44 18.19 9.18
CA LYS A 257 -8.48 18.02 10.63
C LYS A 257 -7.77 16.74 11.07
N ARG A 258 -8.02 15.62 10.39
CA ARG A 258 -7.33 14.36 10.72
C ARG A 258 -5.84 14.43 10.50
N LEU A 259 -5.37 15.13 9.46
CA LEU A 259 -3.94 15.36 9.27
C LEU A 259 -3.34 16.16 10.45
N ASP A 260 -4.04 17.16 10.98
CA ASP A 260 -3.57 17.94 12.14
C ASP A 260 -3.40 17.10 13.41
N GLU A 261 -4.18 16.02 13.52
CA GLU A 261 -4.20 15.11 14.66
C GLU A 261 -3.25 13.91 14.51
N MET A 262 -2.71 13.67 13.31
CA MET A 262 -1.71 12.63 13.09
C MET A 262 -0.40 12.99 13.81
N LEU A 263 0.24 11.99 14.40
CA LEU A 263 1.55 12.13 15.04
C LEU A 263 2.62 12.57 14.04
N TYR A 264 2.45 12.18 12.77
CA TYR A 264 3.38 12.50 11.69
C TYR A 264 2.69 12.42 10.32
N VAL A 265 2.96 13.42 9.48
CA VAL A 265 2.60 13.46 8.06
C VAL A 265 3.86 13.75 7.27
N GLY A 266 4.28 12.81 6.42
CA GLY A 266 5.46 12.97 5.55
C GLY A 266 5.10 13.31 4.12
N LEU A 267 6.08 13.78 3.35
CA LEU A 267 5.94 14.05 1.92
C LEU A 267 6.93 13.20 1.09
N THR A 268 6.44 12.59 0.02
CA THR A 268 7.25 11.70 -0.82
C THR A 268 8.33 12.48 -1.58
N GLU A 269 8.04 13.71 -1.99
CA GLU A 269 8.93 14.59 -2.75
C GLU A 269 10.10 15.08 -1.86
N ASN A 270 9.81 15.41 -0.60
CA ASN A 270 10.79 15.80 0.42
C ASN A 270 11.32 14.57 1.20
N HIS A 271 11.66 13.50 0.48
CA HIS A 271 11.90 12.18 1.07
C HIS A 271 12.94 12.15 2.20
N LYS A 272 14.07 12.84 2.03
CA LYS A 272 15.17 12.86 3.02
C LYS A 272 14.74 13.57 4.30
N GLU A 273 14.17 14.76 4.14
CA GLU A 273 13.68 15.58 5.25
C GLU A 273 12.54 14.89 6.00
N SER A 274 11.59 14.32 5.26
CA SER A 274 10.51 13.48 5.82
C SER A 274 11.09 12.31 6.63
N ALA A 275 12.09 11.60 6.11
CA ALA A 275 12.73 10.50 6.82
C ALA A 275 13.42 10.97 8.11
N THR A 276 14.13 12.09 8.06
CA THR A 276 14.76 12.71 9.25
C THR A 276 13.72 13.12 10.29
N MET A 277 12.63 13.79 9.87
CA MET A 277 11.55 14.18 10.77
C MET A 277 10.86 12.96 11.38
N PHE A 278 10.62 11.90 10.60
CA PHE A 278 10.06 10.65 11.11
C PHE A 278 10.96 10.04 12.20
N ALA A 279 12.27 9.99 11.98
CA ALA A 279 13.21 9.45 12.96
C ALA A 279 13.24 10.30 14.24
N ASN A 280 13.14 11.62 14.15
CA ASN A 280 13.14 12.53 15.28
C ASN A 280 11.81 12.55 16.06
N VAL A 281 10.66 12.44 15.38
CA VAL A 281 9.33 12.52 16.00
C VAL A 281 8.85 11.14 16.46
N VAL A 282 8.78 10.18 15.53
CA VAL A 282 8.26 8.84 15.80
C VAL A 282 9.37 7.93 16.32
N GLY A 283 10.51 7.92 15.63
CA GLY A 283 11.64 7.05 15.98
C GLY A 283 12.15 7.29 17.41
N ALA A 284 12.37 8.54 17.79
CA ALA A 284 12.83 8.91 19.13
C ALA A 284 11.89 8.41 20.24
N GLN A 285 10.58 8.57 20.05
CA GLN A 285 9.59 8.14 21.04
C GLN A 285 9.51 6.62 21.16
N VAL A 286 9.51 5.91 20.03
CA VAL A 286 9.55 4.44 20.05
C VAL A 286 10.81 3.95 20.75
N ILE A 287 11.97 4.57 20.48
CA ILE A 287 13.23 4.23 21.12
C ILE A 287 13.15 4.46 22.65
N SER A 288 12.61 5.60 23.11
CA SER A 288 12.47 5.89 24.54
C SER A 288 11.63 4.84 25.27
N LEU A 289 10.45 4.49 24.71
CA LEU A 289 9.55 3.49 25.31
C LEU A 289 10.20 2.11 25.45
N HIS A 290 11.06 1.72 24.50
CA HIS A 290 11.80 0.46 24.58
C HIS A 290 12.92 0.50 25.63
N VAL A 291 13.53 1.66 25.87
CA VAL A 291 14.54 1.84 26.92
C VAL A 291 13.89 1.70 28.30
N GLU A 292 12.77 2.39 28.53
CA GLU A 292 12.00 2.31 29.78
C GLU A 292 11.54 0.89 30.08
N SER A 293 11.02 0.18 29.06
CA SER A 293 10.56 -1.21 29.21
C SER A 293 11.68 -2.18 29.60
N ASN A 294 12.91 -1.96 29.11
CA ASN A 294 14.06 -2.80 29.47
C ASN A 294 14.59 -2.51 30.89
N HIS A 295 14.38 -1.29 31.41
CA HIS A 295 14.74 -0.93 32.79
C HIS A 295 13.73 -1.47 33.81
N THR A 296 12.48 -1.72 33.42
CA THR A 296 11.47 -2.33 34.31
C THR A 296 11.57 -3.86 34.42
N THR A 297 12.34 -4.52 33.55
CA THR A 297 12.53 -5.98 33.56
C THR A 297 13.76 -6.45 34.35
N THR A 298 14.46 -5.56 35.07
CA THR A 298 15.62 -5.94 35.91
C THR A 298 15.28 -6.32 37.34
N ASP A 299 14.02 -6.18 37.78
CA ASP A 299 13.55 -6.63 39.09
C ASP A 299 12.38 -7.59 38.91
N LEU A 300 12.68 -8.86 38.65
CA LEU A 300 11.95 -10.07 39.07
C LEU A 300 12.60 -11.28 38.39
N ASP A 301 13.40 -11.98 39.18
CA ASP A 301 14.25 -13.11 38.85
C ASP A 301 13.51 -14.33 38.27
N ASP A 302 14.22 -14.97 37.35
CA ASP A 302 14.63 -16.38 37.35
C ASP A 302 13.57 -17.45 37.68
N SER A 303 13.08 -18.11 36.63
CA SER A 303 12.78 -19.54 36.70
C SER A 303 13.04 -20.19 35.34
N HIS A 304 14.09 -21.00 35.32
CA HIS A 304 14.37 -22.07 34.38
C HIS A 304 13.11 -22.76 33.84
N ASP A 305 13.10 -23.06 32.53
CA ASP A 305 12.73 -24.40 32.06
C ASP A 305 13.32 -24.67 30.68
N ASN A 306 14.18 -25.71 30.64
CA ASN A 306 14.51 -26.46 29.44
C ASN A 306 13.26 -27.24 29.03
N ASP A 307 12.88 -27.26 27.75
CA ASP A 307 12.77 -28.57 27.11
C ASP A 307 12.80 -28.56 25.57
N THR A 308 13.06 -29.76 25.10
CA THR A 308 13.69 -30.19 23.86
C THR A 308 12.73 -30.38 22.69
N SER A 309 13.34 -30.45 21.50
CA SER A 309 12.72 -30.85 20.25
C SER A 309 12.22 -32.30 20.29
N SER A 310 11.09 -32.60 19.66
CA SER A 310 11.03 -33.51 18.49
C SER A 310 9.60 -33.93 18.15
N GLY A 311 9.35 -34.16 16.85
CA GLY A 311 8.11 -34.71 16.33
C GLY A 311 8.16 -34.86 14.82
N ILE A 312 8.93 -35.85 14.36
CA ILE A 312 9.11 -36.23 12.95
C ILE A 312 8.08 -37.32 12.56
N ARG A 313 7.63 -37.25 11.29
CA ARG A 313 7.13 -38.31 10.34
C ARG A 313 5.64 -38.67 10.32
N PRO A 314 5.13 -39.32 9.23
CA PRO A 314 5.78 -39.68 7.94
C PRO A 314 5.02 -39.25 6.66
N GLU A 315 5.77 -39.22 5.55
CA GLU A 315 5.26 -39.22 4.17
C GLU A 315 4.67 -40.60 3.80
N PRO A 316 3.74 -40.68 2.83
CA PRO A 316 3.75 -41.79 1.88
C PRO A 316 3.84 -41.32 0.43
N TYR A 317 4.75 -41.98 -0.27
CA TYR A 317 4.93 -42.03 -1.72
C TYR A 317 3.61 -42.34 -2.45
N ILE A 318 3.28 -41.56 -3.49
CA ILE A 318 2.79 -42.04 -4.81
C ILE A 318 2.79 -40.86 -5.83
N HIS A 319 3.39 -41.17 -6.98
CA HIS A 319 3.29 -40.53 -8.31
C HIS A 319 4.21 -39.36 -8.74
N THR A 320 5.46 -39.75 -9.00
CA THR A 320 6.59 -39.01 -9.59
C THR A 320 6.42 -38.55 -11.06
N TYR A 321 5.28 -38.72 -11.74
CA TYR A 321 5.10 -38.22 -13.12
C TYR A 321 4.29 -36.91 -13.23
N ILE A 322 3.52 -36.56 -12.19
CA ILE A 322 2.73 -35.31 -12.15
C ILE A 322 3.52 -34.16 -11.48
N HIS A 323 4.60 -34.49 -10.77
CA HIS A 323 5.34 -33.54 -9.93
C HIS A 323 6.18 -32.53 -10.71
N THR A 324 6.69 -32.85 -11.90
CA THR A 324 7.57 -31.94 -12.67
C THR A 324 6.76 -30.86 -13.40
N TYR A 325 5.61 -31.21 -13.97
CA TYR A 325 4.73 -30.27 -14.66
C TYR A 325 4.10 -29.27 -13.67
N ILE A 326 3.60 -29.77 -12.53
CA ILE A 326 3.08 -28.92 -11.45
C ILE A 326 4.20 -28.07 -10.85
N ARG A 327 5.39 -28.62 -10.59
CA ARG A 327 6.51 -27.84 -10.02
C ARG A 327 7.00 -26.75 -10.98
N ASN A 328 7.01 -26.99 -12.29
CA ASN A 328 7.38 -25.97 -13.27
C ASN A 328 6.31 -24.88 -13.41
N TYR A 329 5.02 -25.23 -13.42
CA TYR A 329 3.92 -24.26 -13.44
C TYR A 329 3.84 -23.45 -12.14
N VAL A 330 3.95 -24.11 -10.98
CA VAL A 330 3.99 -23.47 -9.67
C VAL A 330 5.25 -22.64 -9.51
N SER A 331 6.40 -23.05 -10.04
CA SER A 331 7.63 -22.24 -10.09
C SER A 331 7.46 -21.00 -10.97
N LEU A 332 6.91 -21.13 -12.18
CA LEU A 332 6.67 -19.99 -13.07
C LEU A 332 5.70 -18.98 -12.43
N PHE A 333 4.61 -19.49 -11.86
CA PHE A 333 3.58 -18.64 -11.28
C PHE A 333 4.03 -18.08 -9.91
N LEU A 334 4.71 -18.86 -9.06
CA LEU A 334 5.42 -18.32 -7.89
C LEU A 334 6.52 -17.37 -8.29
N SER A 335 7.13 -17.46 -9.47
CA SER A 335 8.07 -16.44 -9.92
C SER A 335 7.33 -15.17 -10.36
N ALA A 336 6.14 -15.28 -10.96
CA ALA A 336 5.26 -14.14 -11.19
C ALA A 336 4.76 -13.52 -9.87
N GLU A 337 4.50 -14.33 -8.83
CA GLU A 337 3.87 -13.91 -7.57
C GLU A 337 4.79 -13.71 -6.35
N GLN A 338 5.85 -14.48 -6.14
CA GLN A 338 6.90 -14.19 -5.14
C GLN A 338 7.63 -12.89 -5.48
N ASN A 339 7.59 -12.45 -6.75
CA ASN A 339 7.98 -11.10 -7.15
C ASN A 339 6.92 -10.02 -6.83
N THR A 340 5.70 -10.41 -6.42
CA THR A 340 4.56 -9.53 -6.05
C THR A 340 4.31 -9.44 -4.55
N GLY A 341 5.05 -10.16 -3.71
CA GLY A 341 4.83 -10.12 -2.27
C GLY A 341 5.44 -8.90 -1.59
N GLU A 342 4.73 -8.38 -0.59
CA GLU A 342 5.31 -7.80 0.63
C GLU A 342 6.06 -8.84 1.49
N ASN A 343 6.59 -9.87 0.83
CA ASN A 343 7.31 -11.00 1.38
C ASN A 343 8.69 -11.06 0.76
N GLU A 344 9.44 -9.95 0.83
CA GLU A 344 10.88 -10.15 0.91
C GLU A 344 11.13 -10.89 2.22
N LYS A 345 11.83 -12.03 2.12
CA LYS A 345 12.46 -12.68 3.26
C LYS A 345 13.16 -11.58 4.09
N PRO A 346 13.19 -11.67 5.43
CA PRO A 346 13.95 -10.73 6.22
C PRO A 346 15.34 -10.63 5.58
N PHE A 347 15.76 -9.40 5.27
CA PHE A 347 17.19 -9.12 5.08
C PHE A 347 17.95 -9.90 6.15
N PRO A 348 19.10 -10.52 5.81
CA PRO A 348 19.78 -11.46 6.69
C PRO A 348 19.71 -10.93 8.12
N LYS A 349 19.14 -11.74 9.03
CA LYS A 349 19.18 -11.45 10.46
C LYS A 349 20.63 -11.04 10.70
N ASN A 350 20.88 -9.77 10.98
CA ASN A 350 22.21 -9.38 11.39
C ASN A 350 22.39 -10.15 12.70
N ARG A 351 23.15 -11.24 12.59
CA ARG A 351 23.37 -12.23 13.64
C ARG A 351 24.39 -11.68 14.64
N ASN A 352 24.35 -10.37 14.87
CA ASN A 352 25.08 -9.74 15.95
C ASN A 352 24.09 -9.65 17.11
N ASN A 353 24.15 -10.70 17.92
CA ASN A 353 23.60 -10.78 19.27
C ASN A 353 24.31 -9.79 20.21
N THR A 354 24.22 -8.51 19.86
CA THR A 354 24.42 -7.38 20.76
C THR A 354 23.38 -6.37 20.31
N ARG A 355 22.26 -6.27 21.04
CA ARG A 355 21.32 -5.15 20.89
C ARG A 355 22.04 -3.88 21.35
N GLU A 356 23.00 -3.39 20.57
CA GLU A 356 23.51 -2.04 20.79
C GLU A 356 22.31 -1.10 20.78
N LYS A 357 22.17 -0.31 21.86
CA LYS A 357 21.03 0.58 22.11
C LYS A 357 20.71 1.39 20.84
N MET A 358 19.52 1.20 20.28
CA MET A 358 19.07 1.96 19.10
C MET A 358 19.02 3.45 19.48
N THR A 359 19.54 4.32 18.61
CA THR A 359 19.47 5.79 18.77
C THR A 359 18.96 6.39 17.46
N VAL A 360 18.49 7.64 17.50
CA VAL A 360 17.99 8.32 16.29
C VAL A 360 19.04 8.40 15.16
N PRO A 361 20.32 8.76 15.42
CA PRO A 361 21.35 8.72 14.38
C PRO A 361 21.56 7.33 13.78
N ARG A 362 21.56 6.27 14.61
CA ARG A 362 21.72 4.88 14.15
C ARG A 362 20.51 4.39 13.36
N LEU A 363 19.31 4.85 13.72
CA LEU A 363 18.10 4.58 12.97
C LEU A 363 18.16 5.19 11.56
N MET A 364 18.61 6.45 11.46
CA MET A 364 18.81 7.12 10.17
C MET A 364 19.88 6.43 9.32
N GLU A 365 21.00 6.03 9.92
CA GLU A 365 22.04 5.27 9.22
C GLU A 365 21.52 3.91 8.70
N ALA A 366 20.76 3.20 9.53
CA ALA A 366 20.11 1.94 9.15
C ALA A 366 19.09 2.14 8.02
N TYR A 367 18.37 3.27 8.03
CA TYR A 367 17.44 3.65 6.97
C TYR A 367 18.17 3.87 5.64
N GLU A 368 19.20 4.72 5.62
CA GLU A 368 19.98 5.01 4.42
C GLU A 368 20.58 3.72 3.83
N ARG A 369 21.19 2.87 4.66
CA ARG A 369 21.72 1.56 4.27
C ARG A 369 20.64 0.61 3.71
N CYS A 370 19.42 0.67 4.22
CA CYS A 370 18.30 -0.16 3.77
C CYS A 370 17.72 0.29 2.42
N THR A 371 17.69 1.60 2.15
CA THR A 371 17.02 2.15 0.96
C THR A 371 17.68 1.74 -0.36
N VAL A 372 19.01 1.67 -0.41
CA VAL A 372 19.78 1.36 -1.61
C VAL A 372 19.47 -0.05 -2.16
N PRO A 373 19.62 -1.14 -1.39
CA PRO A 373 19.31 -2.48 -1.88
C PRO A 373 17.82 -2.63 -2.22
N LEU A 374 16.93 -2.01 -1.43
CA LEU A 374 15.48 -2.05 -1.69
C LEU A 374 15.14 -1.44 -3.07
N ARG A 375 15.68 -0.24 -3.36
CA ARG A 375 15.49 0.44 -4.65
C ARG A 375 16.08 -0.38 -5.80
N LYS A 376 17.25 -0.98 -5.62
CA LYS A 376 17.88 -1.87 -6.62
C LYS A 376 16.98 -3.06 -6.94
N THR A 377 16.43 -3.73 -5.93
CA THR A 377 15.53 -4.86 -6.14
C THR A 377 14.24 -4.45 -6.83
N HIS A 378 13.66 -3.28 -6.51
CA HIS A 378 12.47 -2.77 -7.20
C HIS A 378 12.76 -2.46 -8.67
N SER A 379 13.87 -1.78 -8.96
CA SER A 379 14.29 -1.48 -10.34
C SER A 379 14.51 -2.74 -11.17
N GLN A 380 15.15 -3.78 -10.61
CA GLN A 380 15.34 -5.06 -11.29
C GLN A 380 14.02 -5.77 -11.62
N ARG A 381 13.02 -5.71 -10.72
CA ARG A 381 11.70 -6.29 -10.96
C ARG A 381 10.93 -5.53 -12.04
N ARG A 382 10.99 -4.19 -12.01
CA ARG A 382 10.43 -3.34 -13.05
C ARG A 382 11.01 -3.69 -14.42
N ALA A 383 12.34 -3.74 -14.53
CA ALA A 383 13.02 -4.09 -15.77
C ALA A 383 12.61 -5.46 -16.31
N LYS A 384 12.44 -6.48 -15.46
CA LYS A 384 11.95 -7.80 -15.88
C LYS A 384 10.52 -7.76 -16.40
N SER A 385 9.65 -6.97 -15.77
CA SER A 385 8.24 -6.86 -16.15
C SER A 385 8.09 -6.10 -17.47
N LEU A 386 8.79 -4.98 -17.62
CA LEU A 386 8.74 -4.15 -18.84
C LEU A 386 9.29 -4.87 -20.09
N LYS A 387 10.24 -5.80 -19.93
CA LYS A 387 10.71 -6.65 -21.04
C LYS A 387 9.56 -7.40 -21.74
N LEU A 388 8.50 -7.76 -21.01
CA LEU A 388 7.34 -8.48 -21.56
C LEU A 388 6.40 -7.59 -22.37
N ILE A 389 6.57 -6.27 -22.28
CA ILE A 389 5.75 -5.25 -22.96
C ILE A 389 6.62 -4.22 -23.70
N THR A 390 7.82 -4.60 -24.12
CA THR A 390 8.72 -3.78 -24.95
C THR A 390 7.97 -3.26 -26.20
N PRO A 391 8.18 -2.01 -26.66
CA PRO A 391 9.13 -0.99 -26.16
C PRO A 391 8.69 -0.11 -24.98
N VAL A 392 7.60 -0.42 -24.26
CA VAL A 392 7.17 0.40 -23.12
C VAL A 392 8.28 0.54 -22.10
N ASN A 393 8.68 1.79 -21.86
CA ASN A 393 9.53 2.19 -20.77
C ASN A 393 8.76 3.22 -19.94
N PHE A 394 9.04 3.33 -18.66
CA PHE A 394 8.39 4.36 -17.87
C PHE A 394 9.48 5.06 -17.08
N THR A 395 9.83 6.27 -17.50
CA THR A 395 10.79 7.13 -16.80
C THR A 395 10.15 8.44 -16.35
N ARG A 396 10.92 9.26 -15.63
CA ARG A 396 10.45 10.61 -15.27
C ARG A 396 10.40 11.51 -16.50
N GLU A 397 11.39 11.37 -17.37
CA GLU A 397 11.53 12.10 -18.62
C GLU A 397 10.36 11.79 -19.56
N GLU A 398 9.91 10.52 -19.63
CA GLU A 398 8.72 10.17 -20.43
C GLU A 398 7.42 10.79 -19.89
N ARG A 399 7.34 11.14 -18.60
CA ARG A 399 6.15 11.83 -18.07
C ARG A 399 6.03 13.25 -18.60
N GLU A 400 7.15 13.87 -18.97
CA GLU A 400 7.18 15.21 -19.56
C GLU A 400 6.61 15.21 -20.99
N LEU A 401 6.53 14.05 -21.64
CA LEU A 401 5.91 13.88 -22.96
C LEU A 401 4.39 13.76 -22.89
N VAL A 402 3.80 13.65 -21.69
CA VAL A 402 2.35 13.62 -21.52
C VAL A 402 1.76 15.01 -21.73
N SER A 403 0.70 15.09 -22.53
CA SER A 403 0.07 16.36 -22.86
C SER A 403 -0.43 17.13 -21.63
N GLU A 404 -0.32 18.45 -21.69
CA GLU A 404 -0.83 19.34 -20.65
C GLU A 404 -2.34 19.11 -20.37
N ALA A 405 -3.12 18.83 -21.42
CA ALA A 405 -4.53 18.49 -21.29
C ALA A 405 -4.75 17.26 -20.38
N THR A 406 -3.95 16.21 -20.53
CA THR A 406 -4.01 15.02 -19.67
C THR A 406 -3.62 15.36 -18.23
N LEU A 407 -2.59 16.20 -18.02
CA LEU A 407 -2.17 16.62 -16.69
C LEU A 407 -3.24 17.45 -15.98
N LEU A 408 -3.89 18.37 -16.69
CA LEU A 408 -5.02 19.16 -16.18
C LEU A 408 -6.22 18.28 -15.86
N GLU A 409 -6.51 17.28 -16.69
CA GLU A 409 -7.56 16.31 -16.42
C GLU A 409 -7.27 15.52 -15.14
N ILE A 410 -6.05 14.99 -14.98
CA ILE A 410 -5.61 14.31 -13.75
C ILE A 410 -5.79 15.22 -12.54
N ALA A 411 -5.36 16.48 -12.62
CA ALA A 411 -5.51 17.44 -11.53
C ALA A 411 -6.98 17.69 -11.19
N SER A 412 -7.85 17.86 -12.21
CA SER A 412 -9.28 18.11 -12.02
C SER A 412 -10.00 16.93 -11.36
N LEU A 413 -9.69 15.70 -11.77
CA LEU A 413 -10.24 14.48 -11.19
C LEU A 413 -9.74 14.22 -9.76
N ASN A 414 -8.65 14.88 -9.36
CA ASN A 414 -8.02 14.77 -8.04
C ASN A 414 -8.09 16.08 -7.24
N SER A 415 -9.10 16.92 -7.46
CA SER A 415 -9.18 18.25 -6.83
C SER A 415 -9.05 18.22 -5.30
N LEU A 416 -9.65 17.24 -4.62
CA LEU A 416 -9.56 17.11 -3.16
C LEU A 416 -8.14 16.70 -2.73
N ASP A 417 -7.52 15.75 -3.45
CA ASP A 417 -6.13 15.35 -3.16
C ASP A 417 -5.15 16.49 -3.43
N MET A 418 -5.41 17.34 -4.44
CA MET A 418 -4.60 18.53 -4.72
C MET A 418 -4.64 19.51 -3.55
N GLU A 419 -5.83 19.86 -3.06
CA GLU A 419 -5.98 20.75 -1.91
C GLU A 419 -5.44 20.13 -0.61
N LEU A 420 -5.65 18.83 -0.40
CA LEU A 420 -5.12 18.11 0.75
C LEU A 420 -3.59 18.07 0.72
N TYR A 421 -2.98 17.89 -0.45
CA TYR A 421 -1.53 17.92 -0.60
C TYR A 421 -0.95 19.31 -0.33
N THR A 422 -1.60 20.38 -0.81
CA THR A 422 -1.22 21.76 -0.46
C THR A 422 -1.32 22.00 1.05
N TYR A 423 -2.37 21.48 1.69
CA TYR A 423 -2.50 21.54 3.16
C TYR A 423 -1.38 20.79 3.87
N ALA A 424 -1.06 19.58 3.40
CA ALA A 424 0.01 18.75 3.93
C ALA A 424 1.38 19.44 3.86
N HIS A 425 1.67 20.14 2.76
CA HIS A 425 2.86 20.99 2.60
C HIS A 425 2.95 22.12 3.62
N ARG A 426 1.82 22.62 4.12
CA ARG A 426 1.80 23.72 5.09
C ARG A 426 2.05 23.22 6.52
N ILE A 427 1.60 22.00 6.83
CA ILE A 427 1.78 21.41 8.18
C ILE A 427 3.09 20.63 8.32
N PHE A 428 3.65 20.15 7.20
CA PHE A 428 5.00 19.63 7.08
C PHE A 428 6.00 20.79 7.21
#